data_AF-A0A1G8V4E3-F1
#
_entry.id   AF-A0A1G8V4E3-F1
#
_cell.length_a   1.000
_cell.length_b   1.000
_cell.length_c   1.000
_cell.angle_alpha   90.00
_cell.angle_beta   90.00
_cell.angle_gamma   90.00
#
_symmetry.space_group_name_H-M   'P 1'
#
loop_
_entity.id
_entity.type
_entity.pdbx_description
1 polymer ?
#
loop_
_entity_poly.entity_id
_entity_poly.type
_entity_poly.pdbx_seq_one_letter_code
_entity_poly.pdbx_strand_id
1 'polypeptide(L)'
;MAEMRDIDWSEHYLAIGTFVVEFEKIATRLRFCYNCVLQTQGLKVWDLGANLLSIVTISPESLAIAYGSAMKILSNDTELGTLTDDIYKRTKVLAERRNEIVHGEWRIGPEMVIVGADELPSRVGIKRKSTRAGQRVTQLATIDEISQHIAEARAVVRMIDHAFYLLLVSIDPSDAQQ
;
A
#
# COMPACT_ATOMS: atom_id res chain seq x y z
N MET A 1 0.46 -2.55 -44.72
CA MET A 1 1.12 -2.13 -43.47
C MET A 1 0.02 -1.57 -42.60
N ALA A 2 -0.27 -2.21 -41.46
CA ALA A 2 -1.26 -1.67 -40.53
C ALA A 2 -0.70 -0.38 -39.94
N GLU A 3 -1.45 0.72 -40.04
CA GLU A 3 -1.14 1.96 -39.31
C GLU A 3 -1.10 1.62 -37.82
N MET A 4 0.10 1.69 -37.24
CA MET A 4 0.27 1.71 -35.79
C MET A 4 -0.44 2.97 -35.30
N ARG A 5 -1.67 2.81 -34.81
CA ARG A 5 -2.30 3.90 -34.06
C ARG A 5 -1.47 4.10 -32.81
N ASP A 6 -0.92 5.30 -32.65
CA ASP A 6 -0.28 5.70 -31.40
C ASP A 6 -1.31 5.56 -30.27
N ILE A 7 -1.14 4.56 -29.42
CA ILE A 7 -1.94 4.42 -28.21
C ILE A 7 -1.37 5.40 -27.19
N ASP A 8 -2.17 6.39 -26.79
CA ASP A 8 -1.80 7.29 -25.70
C ASP A 8 -1.95 6.55 -24.35
N TRP A 9 -0.81 6.33 -23.70
CA TRP A 9 -0.71 5.65 -22.40
C TRP A 9 -0.61 6.61 -21.22
N SER A 10 -0.67 7.93 -21.45
CA SER A 10 -0.43 8.96 -20.44
C SER A 10 -1.35 8.81 -19.22
N GLU A 11 -2.63 8.51 -19.44
CA GLU A 11 -3.60 8.31 -18.36
C GLU A 11 -3.30 7.06 -17.51
N HIS A 12 -2.82 5.98 -18.13
CA HIS A 12 -2.42 4.78 -17.40
C HIS A 12 -1.18 5.05 -16.53
N TYR A 13 -0.15 5.69 -17.09
CA TYR A 13 1.04 6.05 -16.32
C TYR A 13 0.71 7.00 -15.16
N LEU A 14 -0.20 7.97 -15.39
CA LEU A 14 -0.68 8.86 -14.34
C LEU A 14 -1.41 8.09 -13.22
N ALA A 15 -2.29 7.14 -13.58
CA ALA A 15 -2.99 6.31 -12.60
C ALA A 15 -2.02 5.45 -11.78
N ILE A 16 -1.04 4.80 -12.43
CA ILE A 16 -0.01 4.01 -11.76
C ILE A 16 0.82 4.89 -10.81
N GLY A 17 1.30 6.04 -11.29
CA GLY A 17 2.07 6.98 -10.48
C GLY A 17 1.28 7.48 -9.26
N THR A 18 -0.01 7.80 -9.45
CA THR A 18 -0.90 8.19 -8.36
C THR A 18 -1.06 7.07 -7.34
N PHE A 19 -1.25 5.83 -7.79
CA PHE A 19 -1.33 4.68 -6.90
C PHE A 19 -0.05 4.48 -6.09
N VAL A 20 1.12 4.54 -6.73
CA VAL A 20 2.41 4.42 -6.04
C VAL A 20 2.56 5.50 -4.96
N VAL A 21 2.24 6.75 -5.28
CA VAL A 21 2.30 7.86 -4.31
C VAL A 21 1.36 7.62 -3.12
N GLU A 22 0.12 7.22 -3.37
CA GLU A 22 -0.86 6.96 -2.29
C GLU A 22 -0.47 5.73 -1.44
N PHE A 23 0.16 4.72 -2.03
CA PHE A 23 0.73 3.59 -1.31
C PHE A 23 1.90 4.02 -0.41
N GLU A 24 2.82 4.86 -0.89
CA GLU A 24 3.95 5.36 -0.08
C GLU A 24 3.51 6.25 1.09
N LYS A 25 2.35 6.90 1.00
CA LYS A 25 1.75 7.61 2.14
C LYS A 25 1.42 6.67 3.30
N ILE A 26 1.04 5.41 3.03
CA ILE A 26 0.82 4.40 4.08
C ILE A 26 2.12 4.19 4.86
N ALA A 27 3.22 3.95 4.14
CA ALA A 27 4.53 3.72 4.74
C ALA A 27 4.99 4.93 5.57
N THR A 28 4.87 6.12 4.98
CA THR A 28 5.19 7.38 5.64
C THR A 28 4.36 7.57 6.91
N ARG A 29 3.06 7.26 6.85
CA ARG A 29 2.18 7.47 7.99
C ARG A 29 2.40 6.46 9.10
N LEU A 30 2.62 5.19 8.77
CA LEU A 30 3.03 4.16 9.72
C LEU A 30 4.34 4.54 10.42
N ARG A 31 5.36 4.99 9.67
CA ARG A 31 6.62 5.48 10.27
C ARG A 31 6.39 6.63 11.23
N PHE A 32 5.58 7.61 10.84
CA PHE A 32 5.27 8.74 11.71
C PHE A 32 4.57 8.32 13.00
N CYS A 33 3.44 7.61 12.89
CA CYS A 33 2.66 7.20 14.05
C CYS A 33 3.45 6.24 14.94
N TYR A 34 4.19 5.29 14.36
CA TYR A 34 5.02 4.38 15.12
C TYR A 34 6.18 5.10 15.81
N ASN A 35 6.84 6.06 15.14
CA ASN A 35 7.85 6.89 15.78
C ASN A 35 7.27 7.64 16.98
N CYS A 36 6.10 8.27 16.84
CA CYS A 36 5.44 8.93 17.97
C CYS A 36 5.23 7.98 19.15
N VAL A 37 4.79 6.75 18.88
CA VAL A 37 4.63 5.71 19.92
C VAL A 37 5.97 5.35 20.57
N LEU A 38 7.02 5.14 19.79
CA LEU A 38 8.35 4.83 20.33
C LEU A 38 8.89 5.97 21.21
N GLN A 39 8.66 7.21 20.79
CA GLN A 39 9.08 8.41 21.52
C GLN A 39 8.31 8.57 22.82
N THR A 40 7.01 8.22 22.90
CA THR A 40 6.29 8.26 24.18
C THR A 40 6.78 7.20 25.17
N GLN A 41 7.27 6.06 24.68
CA GLN A 41 7.80 4.96 25.49
C GLN A 41 9.28 5.09 25.89
N GLY A 42 9.83 6.30 25.84
CA GLY A 42 11.17 6.58 26.38
C GLY A 42 12.33 6.47 25.37
N LEU A 43 12.06 6.18 24.08
CA LEU A 43 13.10 6.25 23.03
C LEU A 43 13.40 7.68 22.55
N LYS A 44 13.12 8.68 23.40
CA LYS A 44 13.42 10.10 23.17
C LYS A 44 14.92 10.38 23.12
N VAL A 45 15.70 9.58 23.85
CA VAL A 45 17.15 9.76 23.94
C VAL A 45 17.77 9.46 22.58
N TRP A 46 18.40 10.49 21.99
CA TRP A 46 19.11 10.44 20.70
C TRP A 46 18.25 10.14 19.49
N ASP A 47 16.94 10.39 19.57
CA ASP A 47 16.00 10.18 18.46
C ASP A 47 16.08 8.75 17.90
N LEU A 48 16.29 7.77 18.77
CA LEU A 48 16.53 6.38 18.39
C LEU A 48 15.34 5.81 17.62
N GLY A 49 14.12 6.22 17.97
CA GLY A 49 12.90 5.87 17.23
C GLY A 49 12.95 6.32 15.77
N ALA A 50 13.35 7.57 15.51
CA ALA A 50 13.44 8.07 14.14
C ALA A 50 14.59 7.42 13.38
N ASN A 51 15.75 7.21 14.02
CA ASN A 51 16.90 6.54 13.41
C ASN A 51 16.61 5.06 13.05
N LEU A 52 15.80 4.36 13.84
CA LEU A 52 15.37 3.01 13.52
C LEU A 52 14.38 3.00 12.35
N LEU A 53 13.50 3.99 12.28
CA LEU A 53 12.43 4.07 11.28
C LEU A 53 12.82 4.80 9.99
N SER A 54 13.97 5.50 9.99
CA SER A 54 14.56 6.14 8.81
C SER A 54 15.14 5.11 7.83
N ILE A 55 15.23 3.84 8.22
CA ILE A 55 15.64 2.75 7.35
C ILE A 55 14.55 2.57 6.27
N VAL A 56 14.82 3.10 5.08
CA VAL A 56 13.89 3.11 3.94
C VAL A 56 13.59 1.69 3.44
N THR A 57 14.44 0.72 3.75
CA THR A 57 14.29 -0.68 3.33
C THR A 57 13.19 -1.44 4.07
N ILE A 58 12.66 -0.92 5.17
CA ILE A 58 11.56 -1.58 5.90
C ILE A 58 10.29 -1.47 5.06
N SER A 59 9.71 -2.62 4.72
CA SER A 59 8.48 -2.69 3.92
C SER A 59 7.28 -2.13 4.70
N PRO A 60 6.26 -1.59 4.02
CA PRO A 60 5.03 -1.13 4.67
C PRO A 60 4.32 -2.25 5.44
N GLU A 61 4.41 -3.49 4.97
CA GLU A 61 3.87 -4.68 5.67
C GLU A 61 4.57 -4.88 7.02
N SER A 62 5.90 -4.86 7.05
CA SER A 62 6.68 -5.01 8.28
C SER A 62 6.42 -3.86 9.25
N LEU A 63 6.26 -2.63 8.74
CA LEU A 63 5.87 -1.47 9.56
C LEU A 63 4.49 -1.65 10.18
N ALA A 64 3.50 -2.14 9.43
CA ALA A 64 2.14 -2.36 9.92
C ALA A 64 2.10 -3.42 11.03
N ILE A 65 2.89 -4.51 10.88
CA ILE A 65 3.04 -5.54 11.92
C ILE A 65 3.66 -4.96 13.19
N ALA A 66 4.78 -4.23 13.06
CA ALA A 66 5.48 -3.66 14.20
C ALA A 66 4.61 -2.63 14.93
N TYR A 67 3.94 -1.76 14.17
CA TYR A 67 2.98 -0.78 14.69
C TYR A 67 1.81 -1.44 15.42
N GLY A 68 1.16 -2.43 14.82
CA GLY A 68 0.06 -3.16 15.45
C GLY A 68 0.49 -3.90 16.73
N SER A 69 1.69 -4.46 16.74
CA SER A 69 2.26 -5.12 17.91
C SER A 69 2.50 -4.12 19.05
N ALA A 70 3.05 -2.94 18.74
CA ALA A 70 3.23 -1.88 19.72
C ALA A 70 1.89 -1.39 20.28
N MET A 71 0.88 -1.20 19.43
CA MET A 71 -0.46 -0.79 19.84
C MET A 71 -1.10 -1.76 20.85
N LYS A 72 -0.99 -3.07 20.59
CA LYS A 72 -1.51 -4.13 21.47
C LYS A 72 -0.78 -4.23 22.81
N ILE A 73 0.48 -3.80 22.88
CA ILE A 73 1.23 -3.75 24.14
C ILE A 73 0.77 -2.56 24.98
N LEU A 74 0.48 -1.42 24.34
CA LEU A 74 0.16 -0.18 25.03
C LEU A 74 -1.31 -0.03 25.40
N SER A 75 -2.19 -0.78 24.74
CA SER A 75 -3.62 -0.73 24.99
C SER A 75 -4.21 -2.13 24.96
N ASN A 76 -5.04 -2.44 25.96
CA ASN A 76 -5.84 -3.65 26.03
C ASN A 76 -7.17 -3.50 25.26
N ASP A 77 -7.34 -2.44 24.48
CA ASP A 77 -8.53 -2.20 23.68
C ASP A 77 -8.62 -3.17 22.50
N THR A 78 -9.62 -4.05 22.57
CA THR A 78 -9.96 -5.02 21.51
C THR A 78 -10.32 -4.37 20.18
N GLU A 79 -10.93 -3.17 20.18
CA GLU A 79 -11.27 -2.42 18.96
C GLU A 79 -9.98 -1.99 18.25
N LEU A 80 -9.04 -1.39 18.99
CA LEU A 80 -7.74 -0.99 18.47
C LEU A 80 -6.93 -2.20 17.96
N GLY A 81 -6.98 -3.32 18.68
CA GLY A 81 -6.36 -4.57 18.26
C GLY A 81 -6.92 -5.09 16.92
N THR A 82 -8.24 -5.04 16.75
CA THR A 82 -8.90 -5.46 15.50
C THR A 82 -8.56 -4.51 14.35
N LEU A 83 -8.61 -3.20 14.61
CA LEU A 83 -8.31 -2.17 13.62
C LEU A 83 -6.88 -2.27 13.08
N THR A 84 -5.90 -2.54 13.96
CA THR A 84 -4.49 -2.70 13.56
C THR A 84 -4.25 -3.97 12.75
N ASP A 85 -4.95 -5.07 13.05
CA ASP A 85 -4.90 -6.29 12.23
C ASP A 85 -5.47 -6.06 10.82
N ASP A 86 -6.54 -5.26 10.71
CA ASP A 86 -7.13 -4.91 9.42
C ASP A 86 -6.24 -3.96 8.61
N ILE A 87 -5.57 -3.00 9.26
CA ILE A 87 -4.52 -2.17 8.62
C ILE A 87 -3.43 -3.06 8.01
N TYR A 88 -2.93 -4.04 8.75
CA TYR A 88 -1.92 -4.97 8.27
C TYR A 88 -2.40 -5.77 7.05
N LYS A 89 -3.56 -6.43 7.15
CA LYS A 89 -4.12 -7.25 6.05
C LYS A 89 -4.29 -6.42 4.77
N ARG A 90 -4.85 -5.21 4.88
CA ARG A 90 -5.10 -4.33 3.74
C ARG A 90 -3.80 -3.79 3.13
N THR A 91 -2.84 -3.41 3.97
CA THR A 91 -1.51 -2.97 3.53
C THR A 91 -0.78 -4.07 2.76
N LYS A 92 -0.86 -5.32 3.24
CA LYS A 92 -0.28 -6.48 2.55
C LYS A 92 -0.87 -6.66 1.15
N VAL A 93 -2.19 -6.66 1.04
CA VAL A 93 -2.88 -6.78 -0.25
C VAL A 93 -2.46 -5.65 -1.20
N LEU A 94 -2.39 -4.41 -0.72
CA LEU A 94 -1.94 -3.28 -1.53
C LEU A 94 -0.48 -3.41 -1.97
N ALA A 95 0.40 -3.96 -1.13
CA ALA A 95 1.80 -4.19 -1.49
C ALA A 95 1.93 -5.24 -2.61
N GLU A 96 1.16 -6.32 -2.54
CA GLU A 96 1.06 -7.32 -3.60
C GLU A 96 0.57 -6.67 -4.91
N ARG A 97 -0.50 -5.86 -4.85
CA ARG A 97 -1.05 -5.15 -6.02
C ARG A 97 -0.09 -4.13 -6.60
N ARG A 98 0.63 -3.38 -5.77
CA ARG A 98 1.69 -2.45 -6.20
C ARG A 98 2.76 -3.17 -6.99
N ASN A 99 3.23 -4.31 -6.49
CA ASN A 99 4.24 -5.09 -7.21
C ASN A 99 3.67 -5.65 -8.52
N GLU A 100 2.44 -6.13 -8.54
CA GLU A 100 1.80 -6.60 -9.77
C GLU A 100 1.64 -5.50 -10.83
N ILE A 101 1.21 -4.30 -10.42
CA ILE A 101 0.96 -3.17 -11.33
C ILE A 101 2.29 -2.62 -11.86
N VAL A 102 3.25 -2.32 -10.99
CA VAL A 102 4.55 -1.74 -11.38
C VAL A 102 5.37 -2.72 -12.23
N HIS A 103 5.38 -4.02 -11.90
CA HIS A 103 6.06 -5.02 -12.74
C HIS A 103 5.24 -5.40 -13.99
N GLY A 104 3.93 -5.16 -13.98
CA GLY A 104 3.08 -5.27 -15.17
C GLY A 104 3.39 -4.18 -16.20
N GLU A 105 3.69 -2.96 -15.74
CA GLU A 105 4.07 -1.80 -16.56
C GLU A 105 5.32 -2.05 -17.41
N TRP A 106 6.28 -2.85 -16.92
CA TRP A 106 7.50 -3.22 -17.67
C TRP A 106 7.21 -3.97 -18.99
N ARG A 107 5.95 -4.34 -19.22
CA ARG A 107 5.49 -5.00 -20.45
C ARG A 107 4.77 -4.04 -21.41
N ILE A 108 4.60 -2.77 -21.04
CA ILE A 108 4.07 -1.71 -21.90
C ILE A 108 5.25 -1.15 -22.70
N GLY A 109 5.40 -1.58 -23.95
CA GLY A 109 6.44 -1.11 -24.86
C GLY A 109 6.03 -1.27 -26.33
N PRO A 110 6.71 -0.57 -27.27
CA PRO A 110 6.36 -0.55 -28.70
C PRO A 110 6.45 -1.92 -29.40
N GLU A 111 7.03 -2.92 -28.74
CA GLU A 111 7.12 -4.31 -29.24
C GLU A 111 5.86 -5.15 -28.96
N MET A 112 4.77 -4.58 -28.43
CA MET A 112 3.48 -5.27 -28.41
C MET A 112 2.99 -5.48 -29.85
N VAL A 113 3.32 -6.65 -30.41
CA VAL A 113 2.72 -7.14 -31.65
C VAL A 113 1.22 -7.33 -31.39
N ILE A 114 0.43 -6.38 -31.88
CA ILE A 114 -1.02 -6.45 -31.96
C ILE A 114 -1.36 -7.55 -32.97
N VAL A 115 -1.62 -8.77 -32.48
CA VAL A 115 -2.16 -9.85 -33.32
C VAL A 115 -3.67 -9.62 -33.47
N GLY A 116 -4.08 -9.19 -34.66
CA GLY A 116 -5.41 -9.41 -35.26
C GLY A 116 -6.63 -8.97 -34.45
N ALA A 117 -7.11 -7.76 -34.74
CA ALA A 117 -8.30 -7.16 -34.17
C ALA A 117 -9.60 -7.64 -34.83
N ASP A 118 -10.23 -8.67 -34.27
CA ASP A 118 -11.68 -8.83 -34.45
C ASP A 118 -12.48 -8.83 -33.14
N GLU A 119 -11.85 -8.90 -31.95
CA GLU A 119 -12.62 -8.85 -30.69
C GLU A 119 -11.92 -8.07 -29.55
N LEU A 120 -12.37 -6.82 -29.41
CA LEU A 120 -12.49 -5.99 -28.21
C LEU A 120 -11.28 -5.16 -27.69
N PRO A 121 -11.58 -3.94 -27.18
CA PRO A 121 -10.63 -3.06 -26.50
C PRO A 121 -10.34 -3.60 -25.09
N SER A 122 -9.22 -3.20 -24.47
CA SER A 122 -8.78 -3.48 -23.08
C SER A 122 -8.18 -4.88 -22.78
N ARG A 123 -6.86 -5.10 -23.02
CA ARG A 123 -6.06 -6.25 -22.47
C ARG A 123 -4.57 -5.82 -22.35
N VAL A 124 -3.82 -5.90 -21.21
CA VAL A 124 -2.83 -6.96 -20.77
C VAL A 124 -1.92 -6.50 -19.58
N GLY A 125 -1.78 -7.15 -18.37
CA GLY A 125 -1.13 -6.79 -17.05
C GLY A 125 -1.81 -6.86 -15.59
N ILE A 126 -2.40 -7.99 -15.10
CA ILE A 126 -2.86 -8.38 -13.73
C ILE A 126 -2.88 -9.92 -13.79
N LYS A 127 -2.31 -10.60 -12.79
CA LYS A 127 -2.38 -12.06 -12.68
C LYS A 127 -3.75 -12.49 -12.14
N ARG A 128 -4.61 -13.08 -12.97
CA ARG A 128 -5.70 -13.95 -12.47
C ARG A 128 -5.22 -15.40 -12.38
N LYS A 129 -5.73 -16.12 -11.37
CA LYS A 129 -5.45 -17.54 -11.12
C LYS A 129 -5.65 -18.38 -12.39
N SER A 130 -4.70 -19.28 -12.63
CA SER A 130 -4.64 -20.29 -13.69
C SER A 130 -6.01 -20.85 -14.08
N THR A 131 -6.53 -20.46 -15.24
CA THR A 131 -7.52 -21.26 -15.97
C THR A 131 -6.81 -22.36 -16.74
N ARG A 132 -7.42 -23.56 -16.77
CA ARG A 132 -6.92 -24.78 -17.42
C ARG A 132 -6.34 -24.46 -18.82
N ALA A 133 -5.19 -25.08 -19.11
CA ALA A 133 -4.34 -24.92 -20.30
C ALA A 133 -3.31 -23.77 -20.26
N GLY A 134 -2.29 -23.91 -19.40
CA GLY A 134 -0.88 -23.63 -19.70
C GLY A 134 -0.41 -22.21 -20.07
N GLN A 135 -1.29 -21.27 -20.40
CA GLN A 135 -0.95 -19.90 -20.77
C GLN A 135 -1.26 -18.95 -19.61
N ARG A 136 -0.20 -18.40 -19.00
CA ARG A 136 -0.30 -17.29 -18.04
C ARG A 136 -0.59 -15.99 -18.81
N VAL A 137 -1.84 -15.77 -19.18
CA VAL A 137 -2.29 -14.47 -19.71
C VAL A 137 -2.30 -13.47 -18.56
N THR A 138 -1.58 -12.36 -18.69
CA THR A 138 -1.50 -11.30 -17.68
C THR A 138 -2.36 -10.12 -18.21
N GLN A 139 -3.35 -9.54 -17.48
CA GLN A 139 -4.36 -8.51 -17.97
C GLN A 139 -4.36 -7.09 -17.32
N LEU A 140 -4.15 -5.96 -18.04
CA LEU A 140 -3.56 -4.72 -17.45
C LEU A 140 -4.55 -4.20 -16.46
N ALA A 141 -4.06 -3.80 -15.28
CA ALA A 141 -4.93 -3.17 -14.33
C ALA A 141 -5.59 -2.00 -15.02
N THR A 142 -6.91 -2.06 -15.13
CA THR A 142 -7.65 -0.97 -15.77
C THR A 142 -7.49 0.28 -14.91
N ILE A 143 -7.68 1.46 -15.51
CA ILE A 143 -7.67 2.72 -14.75
C ILE A 143 -8.67 2.66 -13.59
N ASP A 144 -9.82 2.00 -13.78
CA ASP A 144 -10.82 1.81 -12.72
C ASP A 144 -10.30 0.89 -11.59
N GLU A 145 -9.63 -0.21 -11.91
CA GLU A 145 -9.01 -1.10 -10.92
C GLU A 145 -7.90 -0.38 -10.15
N ILE A 146 -7.06 0.40 -10.83
CA ILE A 146 -6.02 1.23 -10.19
C ILE A 146 -6.67 2.29 -9.30
N SER A 147 -7.78 2.90 -9.74
CA SER A 147 -8.53 3.89 -8.96
C SER A 147 -9.14 3.30 -7.69
N GLN A 148 -9.59 2.05 -7.73
CA GLN A 148 -10.04 1.33 -6.54
C GLN A 148 -8.88 1.12 -5.55
N HIS A 149 -7.69 0.76 -6.04
CA HIS A 149 -6.50 0.63 -5.20
C HIS A 149 -6.03 1.97 -4.61
N ILE A 150 -6.18 3.07 -5.34
CA ILE A 150 -5.94 4.43 -4.82
C ILE A 150 -6.91 4.76 -3.68
N ALA A 151 -8.21 4.53 -3.87
CA ALA A 151 -9.22 4.78 -2.85
C ALA A 151 -8.99 3.94 -1.60
N GLU A 152 -8.60 2.69 -1.79
CA GLU A 152 -8.24 1.75 -0.75
C GLU A 152 -7.00 2.21 0.03
N ALA A 153 -5.93 2.63 -0.65
CA ALA A 153 -4.73 3.16 0.00
C ALA A 153 -5.05 4.39 0.88
N ARG A 154 -5.88 5.31 0.37
CA ARG A 154 -6.36 6.46 1.15
C ARG A 154 -7.19 6.04 2.37
N ALA A 155 -7.99 4.99 2.24
CA ALA A 155 -8.77 4.46 3.37
C ALA A 155 -7.85 3.89 4.45
N VAL A 156 -6.81 3.14 4.06
CA VAL A 156 -5.81 2.61 5.01
C VAL A 156 -5.09 3.73 5.75
N VAL A 157 -4.70 4.82 5.08
CA VAL A 157 -4.10 5.99 5.75
C VAL A 157 -5.03 6.55 6.83
N ARG A 158 -6.32 6.73 6.51
CA ARG A 158 -7.30 7.20 7.51
C ARG A 158 -7.49 6.23 8.68
N MET A 159 -7.40 4.92 8.43
CA MET A 159 -7.45 3.93 9.52
C MET A 159 -6.23 4.06 10.43
N ILE A 160 -5.03 4.29 9.88
CA ILE A 160 -3.82 4.52 10.68
C ILE A 160 -4.00 5.75 11.56
N ASP A 161 -4.52 6.85 11.00
CA ASP A 161 -4.84 8.07 11.75
C ASP A 161 -5.82 7.80 12.89
N HIS A 162 -6.89 7.07 12.58
CA HIS A 162 -7.91 6.74 13.56
C HIS A 162 -7.37 5.84 14.68
N ALA A 163 -6.61 4.79 14.35
CA ALA A 163 -5.95 3.94 15.32
C ALA A 163 -4.99 4.73 16.23
N PHE A 164 -4.24 5.66 15.63
CA PHE A 164 -3.34 6.51 16.39
C PHE A 164 -4.10 7.46 17.34
N TYR A 165 -5.20 8.05 16.87
CA TYR A 165 -6.08 8.86 17.72
C TYR A 165 -6.66 8.06 18.88
N LEU A 166 -7.19 6.85 18.63
CA LEU A 166 -7.71 5.97 19.67
C LEU A 166 -6.65 5.65 20.73
N LEU A 167 -5.41 5.39 20.31
CA LEU A 167 -4.31 5.21 21.27
C LEU A 167 -4.12 6.48 22.12
N LEU A 168 -4.01 7.66 21.50
CA LEU A 168 -3.73 8.91 22.21
C LEU A 168 -4.80 9.25 23.25
N VAL A 169 -6.08 8.95 22.98
CA VAL A 169 -7.16 9.17 23.96
C VAL A 169 -7.24 8.08 25.02
N SER A 170 -6.66 6.89 24.77
CA SER A 170 -6.62 5.78 25.72
C SER A 170 -5.48 5.87 26.74
N ILE A 171 -4.44 6.66 26.45
CA ILE A 171 -3.34 6.90 27.38
C ILE A 171 -3.83 7.91 28.43
N ASP A 172 -3.98 7.46 29.67
CA ASP A 172 -4.35 8.32 30.79
C ASP A 172 -3.23 9.35 31.04
N PRO A 173 -3.52 10.66 31.06
CA PRO A 173 -2.51 11.69 31.33
C PRO A 173 -1.80 11.52 32.69
N SER A 174 -2.42 10.79 33.63
CA SER A 174 -1.84 10.53 34.95
C SER A 174 -0.67 9.53 34.94
N ASP A 175 -0.59 8.64 33.93
CA ASP A 175 0.51 7.69 33.76
C ASP A 175 1.80 8.35 33.24
N ALA A 176 1.73 9.59 32.73
CA ALA A 176 2.88 10.34 32.22
C ALA A 176 3.73 11.04 33.30
N GLN A 177 3.36 10.90 34.59
CA GLN A 177 4.05 11.53 35.72
C GLN A 177 4.95 10.58 36.55
N GLN A 178 5.09 9.31 36.14
CA GLN A 178 6.04 8.34 36.73
C GLN A 178 7.29 8.20 35.87
#